data_AF-A0A7W5P9N4-F1
#
_entry.id   AF-A0A7W5P9N4-F1
#
_cell.length_a   1.000
_cell.length_b   1.000
_cell.length_c   1.000
_cell.angle_alpha   90.00
_cell.angle_beta   90.00
_cell.angle_gamma   90.00
#
_symmetry.space_group_name_H-M   'P 1'
#
loop_
_entity.id
_entity.type
_entity.pdbx_description
1 polymer ?
#
loop_
_entity_poly.entity_id
_entity_poly.type
_entity_poly.pdbx_seq_one_letter_code
_entity_poly.pdbx_strand_id
1 'polypeptide(L)'
;MTDAQEQYNRVTAPADMEALLESLSQPGGASLQFDADGSKPMPVLVTEQVPGEHLTLDISAIREVAGELRRGAEFRLLGQSRDQILRTPPLAMEACHEAGGRMLCRCPYPTSLEVLQRRESFRARLRLGMEVGAILRVSGDEPPVQGDLKDLSLEGCQLELPLAAASRLASPLPLEIELCFPNGTRFVVRGNPRHHVTDAERQSVRAGFQFAGTSGDQERQLWHFVREIEREAARQANVTDVSLLPSLLFQNDAAAQAPVSRRNVQPYATPMARRLARVAGYLDAQLLELQEGRSLDSVQLSRHADRLLALHDEDREALLFATRCLRHEPLLVRHGLGVAVHLLDLAAVGSMPRDVRKALVACAMVHDLGKALLPEGLLEATALDDDQRAELQTHVALLTPRLTHCQWLAASVVEAVVVRINERLDGSGYPEGVAGEGLGELARLAAVVDALEAMRRDRADRPAWRVAEAYRHLLSHPERFDQRWVKRYIKYFGLLPIGSLVRFPGGELGWVQRLDGQGRPVQVQLTDTIEPPGEALGEVLRGERLAALGSPVEEIPVSV
;
A
#
# COMPACT_ATOMS: atom_id res chain seq x y z
N MET A 1 -34.04 20.42 -10.83
CA MET A 1 -35.23 20.59 -9.96
C MET A 1 -36.20 19.47 -10.26
N THR A 2 -36.22 18.48 -9.38
CA THR A 2 -37.39 17.68 -8.99
C THR A 2 -36.95 16.99 -7.71
N ASP A 3 -37.59 17.34 -6.60
CA ASP A 3 -37.47 16.69 -5.30
C ASP A 3 -37.62 15.18 -5.46
N ALA A 4 -36.53 14.43 -5.32
CA ALA A 4 -36.65 13.08 -4.80
C ALA A 4 -36.90 13.28 -3.31
N GLN A 5 -38.16 13.20 -2.87
CA GLN A 5 -38.49 13.05 -1.46
C GLN A 5 -37.68 11.87 -0.93
N GLU A 6 -36.58 12.14 -0.23
CA GLU A 6 -35.78 11.12 0.45
C GLU A 6 -36.73 10.38 1.39
N GLN A 7 -37.07 9.14 1.07
CA GLN A 7 -38.11 8.39 1.76
C GLN A 7 -37.53 7.83 3.07
N TYR A 8 -37.54 8.65 4.12
CA TYR A 8 -37.14 8.23 5.46
C TYR A 8 -38.19 7.25 6.03
N ASN A 9 -37.74 6.07 6.44
CA ASN A 9 -38.56 5.11 7.18
C ASN A 9 -38.58 5.48 8.66
N ARG A 10 -39.77 5.54 9.25
CA ARG A 10 -39.93 5.85 10.67
C ARG A 10 -39.82 4.58 11.51
N VAL A 11 -38.85 4.53 12.42
CA VAL A 11 -38.63 3.43 13.38
C VAL A 11 -39.13 3.87 14.75
N THR A 12 -40.00 3.08 15.37
CA THR A 12 -40.59 3.33 16.70
C THR A 12 -40.42 2.16 17.68
N ALA A 13 -39.91 1.02 17.22
CA ALA A 13 -39.69 -0.15 18.05
C ALA A 13 -38.53 0.10 19.03
N PRO A 14 -38.72 -0.05 20.36
CA PRO A 14 -37.70 0.32 21.35
C PRO A 14 -36.34 -0.37 21.14
N ALA A 15 -36.33 -1.67 20.83
CA ALA A 15 -35.10 -2.43 20.61
C ALA A 15 -34.33 -1.98 19.35
N ASP A 16 -35.05 -1.65 18.27
CA ASP A 16 -34.43 -1.17 17.03
C ASP A 16 -33.88 0.25 17.21
N MET A 17 -34.62 1.11 17.92
CA MET A 17 -34.14 2.45 18.26
C MET A 17 -32.90 2.40 19.14
N GLU A 18 -32.86 1.49 20.11
CA GLU A 18 -31.71 1.30 20.98
C GLU A 18 -30.47 0.90 20.18
N ALA A 19 -30.58 -0.11 19.32
CA ALA A 19 -29.49 -0.56 18.47
C ALA A 19 -29.00 0.51 17.47
N LEU A 20 -29.90 1.34 16.93
CA LEU A 20 -29.54 2.42 16.01
C LEU A 20 -28.87 3.59 16.73
N LEU A 21 -29.35 3.97 17.92
CA LEU A 21 -28.74 5.03 18.73
C LEU A 21 -27.37 4.62 19.28
N GLU A 22 -27.15 3.34 19.58
CA GLU A 22 -25.83 2.83 19.99
C GLU A 22 -24.74 3.14 18.94
N SER A 23 -25.10 3.15 17.65
CA SER A 23 -24.15 3.52 16.58
C SER A 23 -23.69 4.98 16.64
N LEU A 24 -24.47 5.85 17.28
CA LEU A 24 -24.16 7.27 17.49
C LEU A 24 -23.20 7.51 18.66
N SER A 25 -22.95 6.48 19.48
CA SER A 25 -22.04 6.54 20.63
C SER A 25 -20.56 6.41 20.26
N GLN A 26 -20.25 6.15 18.98
CA GLN A 26 -18.89 6.13 18.46
C GLN A 26 -18.37 7.55 18.18
N PRO A 27 -17.07 7.84 18.35
CA PRO A 27 -16.48 9.12 17.95
C PRO A 27 -16.74 9.44 16.47
N GLY A 28 -17.39 10.57 16.20
CA GLY A 28 -17.80 10.97 14.83
C GLY A 28 -19.11 10.32 14.35
N GLY A 29 -19.79 9.53 15.18
CA GLY A 29 -21.06 8.86 14.85
C GLY A 29 -22.27 9.79 14.85
N ALA A 30 -22.21 10.93 15.55
CA ALA A 30 -23.31 11.86 15.72
C ALA A 30 -22.94 13.30 15.34
N SER A 31 -23.93 14.03 14.82
CA SER A 31 -23.87 15.48 14.62
C SER A 31 -25.18 16.12 15.04
N LEU A 32 -25.09 17.29 15.66
CA LEU A 32 -26.22 18.13 16.04
C LEU A 32 -26.46 19.18 14.95
N GLN A 33 -27.70 19.37 14.55
CA GLN A 33 -28.11 20.41 13.60
C GLN A 33 -29.33 21.16 14.14
N PHE A 34 -29.32 22.49 14.12
CA PHE A 34 -30.51 23.29 14.47
C PHE A 34 -31.52 23.30 13.33
N ASP A 35 -32.82 23.44 13.65
CA ASP A 35 -33.91 23.47 12.64
C ASP A 35 -34.00 24.80 11.86
N ALA A 36 -33.01 25.69 11.99
CA ALA A 36 -32.91 26.92 11.24
C ALA A 36 -32.37 26.70 9.82
N ASP A 37 -32.97 27.36 8.83
CA ASP A 37 -32.60 27.24 7.41
C ASP A 37 -31.09 27.49 7.20
N GLY A 38 -30.38 26.47 6.72
CA GLY A 38 -28.94 26.53 6.42
C GLY A 38 -27.99 26.22 7.59
N SER A 39 -28.48 25.76 8.74
CA SER A 39 -27.62 25.31 9.86
C SER A 39 -26.73 24.14 9.43
N LYS A 40 -25.42 24.22 9.69
CA LYS A 40 -24.48 23.12 9.38
C LYS A 40 -24.48 22.08 10.50
N PRO A 41 -24.40 20.78 10.18
CA PRO A 41 -24.21 19.74 11.20
C PRO A 41 -22.90 19.95 11.97
N MET A 42 -22.97 19.90 13.30
CA MET A 42 -21.85 20.10 14.22
C MET A 42 -21.57 18.80 14.98
N PRO A 43 -20.31 18.37 15.13
CA PRO A 43 -19.99 17.08 15.73
C PRO A 43 -20.34 17.06 17.23
N VAL A 44 -20.99 15.98 17.67
CA VAL A 44 -21.28 15.69 19.07
C VAL A 44 -21.01 14.21 19.35
N LEU A 45 -20.90 13.84 20.62
CA LEU A 45 -20.75 12.44 21.01
C LEU A 45 -21.90 12.02 21.91
N VAL A 46 -22.60 10.95 21.57
CA VAL A 46 -23.54 10.30 22.50
C VAL A 46 -22.71 9.52 23.51
N THR A 47 -22.78 9.90 24.78
CA THR A 47 -21.94 9.33 25.85
C THR A 47 -22.67 8.33 26.71
N GLU A 48 -23.99 8.47 26.81
CA GLU A 48 -24.86 7.62 27.59
C GLU A 48 -26.24 7.60 26.95
N GLN A 49 -26.87 6.43 27.01
CA GLN A 49 -28.22 6.19 26.55
C GLN A 49 -28.97 5.45 27.65
N VAL A 50 -30.09 6.01 28.11
CA VAL A 50 -31.01 5.34 29.02
C VAL A 50 -32.33 5.15 28.25
N PRO A 51 -32.58 3.93 27.72
CA PRO A 51 -33.74 3.65 26.87
C PRO A 51 -35.05 4.13 27.47
N GLY A 52 -35.80 4.94 26.71
CA GLY A 52 -37.10 5.48 27.13
C GLY A 52 -37.04 6.67 28.11
N GLU A 53 -35.86 7.04 28.59
CA GLU A 53 -35.69 8.19 29.50
C GLU A 53 -34.93 9.34 28.85
N HIS A 54 -33.64 9.17 28.57
CA HIS A 54 -32.79 10.27 28.09
C HIS A 54 -31.54 9.82 27.33
N LEU A 55 -30.94 10.77 26.60
CA LEU A 55 -29.61 10.67 26.01
C LEU A 55 -28.70 11.73 26.65
N THR A 56 -27.44 11.37 26.90
CA THR A 56 -26.40 12.31 27.35
C THR A 56 -25.40 12.55 26.23
N LEU A 57 -25.30 13.80 25.79
CA LEU A 57 -24.40 14.27 24.73
C LEU A 57 -23.20 14.99 25.32
N ASP A 58 -22.00 14.67 24.85
CA ASP A 58 -20.82 15.51 25.03
C ASP A 58 -20.70 16.48 23.85
N ILE A 59 -20.85 17.76 24.18
CA ILE A 59 -20.79 18.87 23.23
C ILE A 59 -19.51 19.71 23.41
N SER A 60 -18.47 19.15 24.04
CA SER A 60 -17.23 19.87 24.35
C SER A 60 -16.53 20.46 23.12
N ALA A 61 -16.74 19.86 21.94
CA ALA A 61 -16.20 20.34 20.67
C ALA A 61 -16.92 21.59 20.12
N ILE A 62 -18.15 21.87 20.60
CA ILE A 62 -19.03 22.95 20.14
C ILE A 62 -19.61 23.73 21.34
N ARG A 63 -18.77 24.02 22.35
CA ARG A 63 -19.19 24.66 23.62
C ARG A 63 -19.94 25.98 23.44
N GLU A 64 -19.65 26.69 22.36
CA GLU A 64 -20.29 27.95 21.96
C GLU A 64 -21.82 27.81 21.80
N VAL A 65 -22.34 26.65 21.38
CA VAL A 65 -23.79 26.45 21.21
C VAL A 65 -24.53 26.08 22.50
N ALA A 66 -23.80 25.82 23.59
CA ALA A 66 -24.41 25.44 24.87
C ALA A 66 -25.39 26.50 25.40
N GLY A 67 -25.13 27.79 25.13
CA GLY A 67 -26.01 28.89 25.51
C GLY A 67 -27.34 28.92 24.73
N GLU A 68 -27.34 28.47 23.47
CA GLU A 68 -28.56 28.33 22.66
C GLU A 68 -29.35 27.09 23.08
N LEU A 69 -28.67 25.97 23.30
CA LEU A 69 -29.29 24.73 23.78
C LEU A 69 -29.97 24.92 25.16
N ARG A 70 -29.34 25.64 26.09
CA ARG A 70 -29.95 25.98 27.40
C ARG A 70 -31.17 26.89 27.30
N ARG A 71 -31.30 27.65 26.21
CA ARG A 71 -32.47 28.51 25.95
C ARG A 71 -33.63 27.74 25.29
N GLY A 72 -33.49 26.43 25.10
CA GLY A 72 -34.52 25.58 24.52
C GLY A 72 -34.53 25.56 23.00
N ALA A 73 -33.42 25.91 22.34
CA ALA A 73 -33.31 25.79 20.89
C ALA A 73 -33.49 24.32 20.46
N GLU A 74 -34.41 24.09 19.52
CA GLU A 74 -34.67 22.76 18.97
C GLU A 74 -33.58 22.34 17.99
N PHE A 75 -33.15 21.09 18.10
CA PHE A 75 -32.11 20.51 17.26
C PHE A 75 -32.49 19.09 16.87
N ARG A 76 -31.82 18.57 15.83
CA ARG A 76 -31.88 17.17 15.43
C ARG A 76 -30.51 16.55 15.58
N LEU A 77 -30.48 15.28 15.98
CA LEU A 77 -29.29 14.46 15.85
C LEU A 77 -29.31 13.79 14.49
N LEU A 78 -28.21 13.94 13.78
CA LEU A 78 -27.90 13.27 12.54
C LEU A 78 -26.81 12.24 12.81
N GLY A 79 -26.90 11.10 12.15
CA GLY A 79 -25.88 10.08 12.26
C GLY A 79 -25.83 9.17 11.06
N GLN A 80 -24.77 8.39 10.98
CA GLN A 80 -24.60 7.39 9.94
C GLN A 80 -24.29 6.06 10.59
N SER A 81 -25.09 5.06 10.23
CA SER A 81 -24.87 3.67 10.65
C SER A 81 -24.84 2.80 9.40
N ARG A 82 -23.64 2.31 9.05
CA ARG A 82 -23.41 1.51 7.84
C ARG A 82 -23.93 2.20 6.56
N ASP A 83 -25.04 1.72 6.00
CA ASP A 83 -25.70 2.21 4.77
C ASP A 83 -26.98 3.04 5.07
N GLN A 84 -27.21 3.39 6.33
CA GLN A 84 -28.37 4.14 6.79
C GLN A 84 -27.95 5.53 7.27
N ILE A 85 -28.69 6.55 6.84
CA ILE A 85 -28.66 7.87 7.47
C ILE A 85 -29.76 7.90 8.53
N LEU A 86 -29.39 8.31 9.73
CA LEU A 86 -30.26 8.42 10.88
C LEU A 86 -30.52 9.89 11.16
N ARG A 87 -31.77 10.22 11.44
CA ARG A 87 -32.19 11.53 11.93
C ARG A 87 -33.19 11.37 13.05
N THR A 88 -33.03 12.14 14.13
CA THR A 88 -34.06 12.24 15.17
C THR A 88 -35.14 13.26 14.76
N PRO A 89 -36.35 13.16 15.31
CA PRO A 89 -37.24 14.29 15.47
C PRO A 89 -36.53 15.47 16.15
N PRO A 90 -37.08 16.69 16.05
CA PRO A 90 -36.62 17.80 16.87
C PRO A 90 -36.63 17.43 18.36
N LEU A 91 -35.49 17.69 19.01
CA LEU A 91 -35.26 17.52 20.43
C LEU A 91 -34.93 18.89 21.04
N ALA A 92 -35.27 19.06 22.31
CA ALA A 92 -34.86 20.21 23.12
C ALA A 92 -34.01 19.71 24.29
N MET A 93 -33.01 20.50 24.68
CA MET A 93 -32.10 20.11 25.75
C MET A 93 -32.75 20.31 27.13
N GLU A 94 -32.68 19.31 28.01
CA GLU A 94 -33.26 19.38 29.36
C GLU A 94 -32.31 20.07 30.35
N ALA A 95 -31.04 19.69 30.30
CA ALA A 95 -30.02 20.21 31.21
C ALA A 95 -28.63 20.12 30.58
N CYS A 96 -27.74 21.05 30.94
CA CYS A 96 -26.32 21.00 30.58
C CYS A 96 -25.48 21.30 31.80
N HIS A 97 -24.49 20.47 32.09
CA HIS A 97 -23.58 20.63 33.22
C HIS A 97 -22.14 20.38 32.78
N GLU A 98 -21.20 20.97 33.51
CA GLU A 98 -19.78 20.81 33.26
C GLU A 98 -19.18 19.86 34.30
N ALA A 99 -18.52 18.80 33.83
CA ALA A 99 -17.90 17.78 34.67
C ALA A 99 -16.56 17.37 34.07
N GLY A 100 -15.47 17.47 34.85
CA GLY A 100 -14.14 17.01 34.43
C GLY A 100 -13.60 17.65 33.15
N GLY A 101 -13.94 18.92 32.88
CA GLY A 101 -13.54 19.61 31.65
C GLY A 101 -14.35 19.22 30.41
N ARG A 102 -15.47 18.50 30.58
CA ARG A 102 -16.42 18.15 29.51
C ARG A 102 -17.74 18.89 29.71
N MET A 103 -18.37 19.32 28.61
CA MET A 103 -19.71 19.90 28.60
C MET A 103 -20.71 18.80 28.24
N LEU A 104 -21.43 18.29 29.25
CA LEU A 104 -22.39 17.21 29.12
C LEU A 104 -23.81 17.77 29.14
N CYS A 105 -24.60 17.43 28.13
CA CYS A 105 -25.96 17.91 27.95
C CYS A 105 -26.92 16.73 27.81
N ARG A 106 -28.03 16.78 28.55
CA ARG A 106 -29.06 15.73 28.59
C ARG A 106 -30.29 16.17 27.81
N CYS A 107 -30.72 15.36 26.85
CA CYS A 107 -31.96 15.53 26.11
C CYS A 107 -32.90 14.31 26.30
N PRO A 108 -34.20 14.44 26.00
CA PRO A 108 -35.14 13.34 26.09
C PRO A 108 -34.75 12.21 25.14
N TYR A 109 -35.10 10.98 25.50
CA TYR A 109 -35.01 9.86 24.58
C TYR A 109 -35.98 10.10 23.39
N PRO A 110 -35.52 10.04 22.13
CA PRO A 110 -36.38 10.33 20.99
C PRO A 110 -37.54 9.34 20.94
N THR A 111 -38.73 9.78 20.50
CA THR A 111 -39.92 8.91 20.40
C THR A 111 -39.95 8.06 19.13
N SER A 112 -39.12 8.41 18.15
CA SER A 112 -38.95 7.68 16.89
C SER A 112 -37.63 8.08 16.24
N LEU A 113 -37.14 7.31 15.29
CA LEU A 113 -36.03 7.68 14.41
C LEU A 113 -36.49 7.69 12.96
N GLU A 114 -35.98 8.63 12.18
CA GLU A 114 -36.14 8.67 10.74
C GLU A 114 -34.89 8.08 10.10
N VAL A 115 -35.06 7.01 9.33
CA VAL A 115 -33.97 6.22 8.77
C VAL A 115 -34.07 6.25 7.25
N LEU A 116 -33.12 6.90 6.59
CA LEU A 116 -32.98 6.83 5.13
C LEU A 116 -32.00 5.72 4.77
N GLN A 117 -32.52 4.70 4.11
CA GLN A 117 -31.71 3.63 3.56
C GLN A 117 -31.13 4.10 2.22
N ARG A 118 -29.83 4.37 2.16
CA ARG A 118 -29.19 4.94 0.96
C ARG A 118 -29.19 4.00 -0.25
N ARG A 119 -29.45 2.71 -0.06
CA ARG A 119 -29.33 1.65 -1.07
C ARG A 119 -30.38 0.57 -0.84
N GLU A 120 -31.14 0.19 -1.87
CA GLU A 120 -32.17 -0.87 -1.79
C GLU A 120 -31.57 -2.27 -1.55
N SER A 121 -30.32 -2.50 -1.98
CA SER A 121 -29.60 -3.76 -1.81
C SER A 121 -28.28 -3.61 -1.04
N PHE A 122 -28.01 -4.55 -0.12
CA PHE A 122 -26.78 -4.62 0.66
C PHE A 122 -25.56 -4.93 -0.23
N ARG A 123 -24.43 -4.24 0.01
CA ARG A 123 -23.18 -4.43 -0.73
C ARG A 123 -22.07 -4.97 0.17
N ALA A 124 -21.71 -6.23 -0.03
CA ALA A 124 -20.56 -6.82 0.62
C ALA A 124 -19.26 -6.29 0.01
N ARG A 125 -18.43 -5.63 0.84
CA ARG A 125 -17.15 -5.05 0.43
C ARG A 125 -16.00 -6.01 0.70
N LEU A 126 -15.11 -6.15 -0.27
CA LEU A 126 -13.90 -6.96 -0.10
C LEU A 126 -12.86 -6.18 0.70
N ARG A 127 -12.31 -6.80 1.75
CA ARG A 127 -11.22 -6.23 2.57
C ARG A 127 -9.85 -6.62 2.02
N LEU A 128 -8.81 -5.96 2.52
CA LEU A 128 -7.43 -6.25 2.16
C LEU A 128 -7.09 -7.73 2.47
N GLY A 129 -6.75 -8.52 1.45
CA GLY A 129 -6.52 -9.97 1.56
C GLY A 129 -7.66 -10.84 1.03
N MET A 130 -8.81 -10.25 0.68
CA MET A 130 -9.88 -10.90 -0.07
C MET A 130 -9.74 -10.53 -1.55
N GLU A 131 -9.34 -11.50 -2.38
CA GLU A 131 -9.09 -11.28 -3.80
C GLU A 131 -10.15 -12.02 -4.61
N VAL A 132 -10.97 -11.29 -5.37
CA VAL A 132 -11.88 -11.85 -6.36
C VAL A 132 -11.63 -11.12 -7.67
N GLY A 133 -11.21 -11.87 -8.68
CA GLY A 133 -10.98 -11.34 -10.01
C GLY A 133 -12.25 -11.01 -10.74
N ALA A 134 -12.12 -10.10 -11.70
CA ALA A 134 -13.15 -9.85 -12.69
C ALA A 134 -12.54 -9.89 -14.09
N ILE A 135 -13.19 -10.60 -15.02
CA ILE A 135 -12.93 -10.51 -16.45
C ILE A 135 -14.12 -9.80 -17.08
N LEU A 136 -13.86 -8.67 -17.73
CA LEU A 136 -14.82 -7.91 -18.48
C LEU A 136 -14.64 -8.21 -19.98
N ARG A 137 -15.69 -8.74 -20.61
CA ARG A 137 -15.74 -9.02 -22.05
C ARG A 137 -16.66 -8.01 -22.73
N VAL A 138 -16.11 -7.34 -23.74
CA VAL A 138 -16.83 -6.38 -24.58
C VAL A 138 -17.28 -7.11 -25.84
N SER A 139 -18.49 -6.82 -26.32
CA SER A 139 -19.00 -7.43 -27.55
C SER A 139 -18.12 -7.05 -28.75
N GLY A 140 -17.55 -8.05 -29.43
CA GLY A 140 -16.61 -7.89 -30.54
C GLY A 140 -15.42 -8.84 -30.41
N ASP A 141 -14.43 -8.72 -31.30
CA ASP A 141 -13.18 -9.51 -31.29
C ASP A 141 -12.09 -8.87 -30.39
N GLU A 142 -12.50 -8.05 -29.42
CA GLU A 142 -11.59 -7.35 -28.52
C GLU A 142 -11.10 -8.25 -27.37
N PRO A 143 -9.82 -8.13 -26.97
CA PRO A 143 -9.28 -8.93 -25.87
C PRO A 143 -9.99 -8.59 -24.55
N PRO A 144 -10.24 -9.57 -23.67
CA PRO A 144 -10.88 -9.33 -22.38
C PRO A 144 -10.05 -8.42 -21.48
N VAL A 145 -10.72 -7.60 -20.67
CA VAL A 145 -10.08 -6.74 -19.68
C VAL A 145 -10.15 -7.42 -18.32
N GLN A 146 -9.02 -7.53 -17.62
CA GLN A 146 -8.97 -8.08 -16.27
C GLN A 146 -8.97 -6.97 -15.21
N GLY A 147 -9.60 -7.22 -14.07
CA GLY A 147 -9.66 -6.31 -12.93
C GLY A 147 -10.00 -7.02 -11.63
N ASP A 148 -10.33 -6.23 -10.61
CA ASP A 148 -10.66 -6.71 -9.27
C ASP A 148 -12.08 -6.30 -8.86
N LEU A 149 -12.80 -7.21 -8.22
CA LEU A 149 -14.05 -6.92 -7.54
C LEU A 149 -13.78 -6.15 -6.23
N LYS A 150 -14.47 -5.02 -6.03
CA LYS A 150 -14.34 -4.20 -4.81
C LYS A 150 -15.57 -4.30 -3.91
N ASP A 151 -16.75 -4.37 -4.50
CA ASP A 151 -17.97 -4.70 -3.80
C ASP A 151 -18.94 -5.51 -4.68
N LEU A 152 -19.82 -6.27 -4.04
CA LEU A 152 -20.85 -7.08 -4.67
C LEU A 152 -22.18 -6.94 -3.94
N SER A 153 -23.26 -6.88 -4.70
CA SER A 153 -24.65 -6.94 -4.24
C SER A 153 -25.47 -7.86 -5.14
N LEU A 154 -26.74 -8.05 -4.82
CA LEU A 154 -27.69 -8.76 -5.69
C LEU A 154 -27.92 -8.04 -7.03
N GLU A 155 -27.81 -6.71 -7.05
CA GLU A 155 -28.19 -5.88 -8.20
C GLU A 155 -26.99 -5.35 -8.99
N GLY A 156 -25.77 -5.56 -8.51
CA GLY A 156 -24.58 -5.03 -9.17
C GLY A 156 -23.29 -5.20 -8.39
N CYS A 157 -22.21 -4.68 -8.97
CA CYS A 157 -20.87 -4.71 -8.39
C CYS A 157 -20.08 -3.45 -8.71
N GLN A 158 -18.98 -3.26 -7.99
CA GLN A 158 -17.94 -2.29 -8.35
C GLN A 158 -16.66 -3.02 -8.72
N LEU A 159 -16.09 -2.67 -9.87
CA LEU A 159 -14.82 -3.21 -10.36
C LEU A 159 -13.75 -2.11 -10.39
N GLU A 160 -12.51 -2.49 -10.15
CA GLU A 160 -11.32 -1.70 -10.47
C GLU A 160 -10.63 -2.32 -11.69
N LEU A 161 -10.48 -1.53 -12.75
CA LEU A 161 -9.96 -1.94 -14.06
C LEU A 161 -8.76 -1.07 -14.46
N PRO A 162 -7.88 -1.52 -15.37
CA PRO A 162 -6.83 -0.69 -15.97
C PRO A 162 -7.39 0.54 -16.68
N LEU A 163 -6.63 1.64 -16.73
CA LEU A 163 -7.06 2.88 -17.39
C LEU A 163 -7.46 2.68 -18.85
N ALA A 164 -6.81 1.75 -19.57
CA ALA A 164 -7.14 1.37 -20.94
C ALA A 164 -8.58 0.84 -21.12
N ALA A 165 -9.25 0.43 -20.04
CA ALA A 165 -10.64 -0.01 -20.06
C ALA A 165 -11.64 1.15 -20.13
N ALA A 166 -11.22 2.39 -19.83
CA ALA A 166 -12.11 3.54 -19.73
C ALA A 166 -12.88 3.79 -21.04
N SER A 167 -12.22 3.66 -22.19
CA SER A 167 -12.86 3.80 -23.52
C SER A 167 -13.95 2.76 -23.76
N ARG A 168 -13.86 1.59 -23.12
CA ARG A 168 -14.79 0.46 -23.29
C ARG A 168 -16.02 0.56 -22.40
N LEU A 169 -15.96 1.37 -21.34
CA LEU A 169 -17.07 1.59 -20.40
C LEU A 169 -18.15 2.53 -20.97
N ALA A 170 -17.90 3.18 -22.11
CA ALA A 170 -18.87 4.00 -22.82
C ALA A 170 -19.88 3.17 -23.65
N SER A 171 -19.80 1.83 -23.61
CA SER A 171 -20.71 0.96 -24.33
C SER A 171 -22.17 1.13 -23.85
N PRO A 172 -23.14 1.32 -24.77
CA PRO A 172 -24.56 1.36 -24.44
C PRO A 172 -25.17 -0.03 -24.21
N LEU A 173 -24.42 -1.11 -24.49
CA LEU A 173 -24.87 -2.49 -24.33
C LEU A 173 -24.34 -3.11 -23.03
N PRO A 174 -25.10 -4.03 -22.39
CA PRO A 174 -24.63 -4.77 -21.23
C PRO A 174 -23.35 -5.54 -21.54
N LEU A 175 -22.33 -5.36 -20.71
CA LEU A 175 -21.05 -6.05 -20.82
C LEU A 175 -21.09 -7.36 -20.03
N GLU A 176 -20.37 -8.38 -20.48
CA GLU A 176 -20.26 -9.64 -19.76
C GLU A 176 -19.15 -9.54 -18.70
N ILE A 177 -19.49 -9.87 -17.46
CA ILE A 177 -18.64 -9.80 -16.28
C ILE A 177 -18.52 -11.21 -15.72
N GLU A 178 -17.30 -11.74 -15.70
CA GLU A 178 -16.97 -13.03 -15.09
C GLU A 178 -16.22 -12.80 -13.77
N LEU A 179 -16.86 -13.09 -12.64
CA LEU A 179 -16.25 -13.06 -11.31
C LEU A 179 -15.50 -14.36 -11.04
N CYS A 180 -14.30 -14.23 -10.50
CA CYS A 180 -13.32 -15.31 -10.40
C CYS A 180 -12.83 -15.45 -8.96
N PHE A 181 -13.39 -16.42 -8.22
CA PHE A 181 -13.04 -16.64 -6.82
C PHE A 181 -11.77 -17.52 -6.68
N PRO A 182 -10.98 -17.35 -5.60
CA PRO A 182 -9.74 -18.08 -5.35
C PRO A 182 -9.82 -19.61 -5.38
N ASN A 183 -10.99 -20.16 -5.01
CA ASN A 183 -11.22 -21.61 -5.04
C ASN A 183 -11.56 -22.17 -6.42
N GLY A 184 -11.48 -21.34 -7.46
CA GLY A 184 -11.84 -21.70 -8.83
C GLY A 184 -13.31 -21.47 -9.20
N THR A 185 -14.17 -21.03 -8.26
CA THR A 185 -15.56 -20.70 -8.58
C THR A 185 -15.62 -19.53 -9.56
N ARG A 186 -16.34 -19.71 -10.67
CA ARG A 186 -16.58 -18.68 -11.69
C ARG A 186 -18.06 -18.32 -11.72
N PHE A 187 -18.37 -17.04 -11.90
CA PHE A 187 -19.74 -16.56 -12.03
C PHE A 187 -19.84 -15.52 -13.14
N VAL A 188 -20.65 -15.80 -14.16
CA VAL A 188 -20.82 -14.93 -15.32
C VAL A 188 -22.17 -14.21 -15.22
N VAL A 189 -22.16 -12.89 -15.37
CA VAL A 189 -23.35 -12.04 -15.36
C VAL A 189 -23.19 -10.90 -16.36
N ARG A 190 -24.30 -10.39 -16.90
CA ARG A 190 -24.29 -9.18 -17.74
C ARG A 190 -24.55 -7.95 -16.88
N GLY A 191 -23.80 -6.88 -17.11
CA GLY A 191 -23.91 -5.64 -16.36
C GLY A 191 -23.79 -4.39 -17.22
N ASN A 192 -24.65 -3.40 -16.94
CA ASN A 192 -24.59 -2.08 -17.53
C ASN A 192 -23.63 -1.18 -16.72
N PRO A 193 -22.63 -0.54 -17.34
CA PRO A 193 -21.85 0.50 -16.68
C PRO A 193 -22.75 1.66 -16.23
N ARG A 194 -22.62 2.13 -14.99
CA ARG A 194 -23.45 3.23 -14.43
C ARG A 194 -22.65 4.48 -14.13
N HIS A 195 -21.53 4.31 -13.47
CA HIS A 195 -20.62 5.40 -13.11
C HIS A 195 -19.20 4.87 -13.18
N HIS A 196 -18.28 5.71 -13.63
CA HIS A 196 -16.87 5.39 -13.58
C HIS A 196 -16.09 6.62 -13.12
N VAL A 197 -15.05 6.37 -12.33
CA VAL A 197 -14.11 7.39 -11.87
C VAL A 197 -12.73 6.94 -12.33
N THR A 198 -12.13 7.74 -13.21
CA THR A 198 -10.75 7.55 -13.63
C THR A 198 -9.82 8.10 -12.56
N ASP A 199 -8.81 7.31 -12.24
CA ASP A 199 -7.72 7.63 -11.33
C ASP A 199 -6.45 7.61 -12.17
N ALA A 200 -6.08 8.80 -12.68
CA ALA A 200 -4.95 8.97 -13.60
C ALA A 200 -3.62 8.66 -12.90
N GLU A 201 -3.55 8.86 -11.60
CA GLU A 201 -2.37 8.57 -10.77
C GLU A 201 -2.20 7.05 -10.57
N ARG A 202 -3.28 6.32 -10.25
CA ARG A 202 -3.25 4.85 -10.12
C ARG A 202 -3.34 4.10 -11.45
N GLN A 203 -3.33 4.81 -12.58
CA GLN A 203 -3.55 4.26 -13.92
C GLN A 203 -4.74 3.27 -13.95
N SER A 204 -5.86 3.65 -13.32
CA SER A 204 -7.06 2.82 -13.23
C SER A 204 -8.35 3.57 -13.47
N VAL A 205 -9.40 2.78 -13.71
CA VAL A 205 -10.78 3.22 -13.65
C VAL A 205 -11.56 2.35 -12.67
N ARG A 206 -12.24 2.99 -11.72
CA ARG A 206 -13.23 2.33 -10.86
C ARG A 206 -14.59 2.47 -11.52
N ALA A 207 -15.22 1.35 -11.86
CA ALA A 207 -16.46 1.30 -12.60
C ALA A 207 -17.53 0.53 -11.83
N GLY A 208 -18.69 1.17 -11.64
CA GLY A 208 -19.89 0.54 -11.08
C GLY A 208 -20.76 -0.06 -12.17
N PHE A 209 -21.19 -1.30 -11.98
CA PHE A 209 -22.05 -2.04 -12.88
C PHE A 209 -23.37 -2.39 -12.21
N GLN A 210 -24.47 -2.28 -12.95
CA GLN A 210 -25.79 -2.78 -12.57
C GLN A 210 -26.09 -4.05 -13.38
N PHE A 211 -26.42 -5.14 -12.72
CA PHE A 211 -26.71 -6.41 -13.39
C PHE A 211 -28.00 -6.33 -14.21
N ALA A 212 -28.03 -7.03 -15.34
CA ALA A 212 -29.14 -7.04 -16.28
C ALA A 212 -29.50 -8.49 -16.64
N GLY A 213 -30.78 -8.85 -16.44
CA GLY A 213 -31.32 -10.14 -16.86
C GLY A 213 -30.85 -11.35 -16.04
N THR A 214 -30.72 -11.20 -14.72
CA THR A 214 -30.37 -12.31 -13.81
C THR A 214 -31.48 -13.36 -13.75
N SER A 215 -31.12 -14.64 -13.86
CA SER A 215 -32.06 -15.74 -13.60
C SER A 215 -32.22 -16.00 -12.10
N GLY A 216 -33.31 -16.66 -11.70
CA GLY A 216 -33.51 -17.04 -10.29
C GLY A 216 -32.41 -17.96 -9.71
N ASP A 217 -31.65 -18.66 -10.56
CA ASP A 217 -30.47 -19.42 -10.13
C ASP A 217 -29.26 -18.51 -9.87
N GLN A 218 -29.06 -17.52 -10.73
CA GLN A 218 -27.99 -16.53 -10.57
C GLN A 218 -28.22 -15.64 -9.35
N GLU A 219 -29.46 -15.26 -9.06
CA GLU A 219 -29.80 -14.49 -7.84
C GLU A 219 -29.46 -15.27 -6.57
N ARG A 220 -29.74 -16.58 -6.54
CA ARG A 220 -29.37 -17.45 -5.41
C ARG A 220 -27.85 -17.58 -5.25
N GLN A 221 -27.10 -17.67 -6.35
CA GLN A 221 -25.64 -17.69 -6.33
C GLN A 221 -25.06 -16.35 -5.86
N LEU A 222 -25.57 -15.22 -6.36
CA LEU A 222 -25.18 -13.88 -5.92
C LEU A 222 -25.43 -13.69 -4.42
N TRP A 223 -26.59 -14.12 -3.92
CA TRP A 223 -26.91 -14.06 -2.50
C TRP A 223 -25.89 -14.85 -1.65
N HIS A 224 -25.54 -16.07 -2.10
CA HIS A 224 -24.51 -16.88 -1.46
C HIS A 224 -23.15 -16.16 -1.45
N PHE A 225 -22.72 -15.61 -2.58
CA PHE A 225 -21.44 -14.88 -2.66
C PHE A 225 -21.41 -13.65 -1.78
N VAL A 226 -22.46 -12.83 -1.80
CA VAL A 226 -22.59 -11.63 -0.96
C VAL A 226 -22.46 -12.01 0.52
N ARG A 227 -23.17 -13.06 0.95
CA ARG A 227 -23.13 -13.54 2.34
C ARG A 227 -21.76 -14.09 2.73
N GLU A 228 -21.09 -14.83 1.86
CA GLU A 228 -19.75 -15.37 2.13
C GLU A 228 -18.67 -14.28 2.13
N ILE A 229 -18.76 -13.27 1.24
CA ILE A 229 -17.89 -12.09 1.27
C ILE A 229 -18.08 -11.35 2.60
N GLU A 230 -19.32 -11.11 3.03
CA GLU A 230 -19.60 -10.46 4.31
C GLU A 230 -19.03 -11.26 5.48
N ARG A 231 -19.27 -12.57 5.52
CA ARG A 231 -18.80 -13.47 6.57
C ARG A 231 -17.27 -13.47 6.67
N GLU A 232 -16.58 -13.55 5.53
CA GLU A 232 -15.12 -13.54 5.47
C GLU A 232 -14.55 -12.16 5.82
N ALA A 233 -15.20 -11.08 5.38
CA ALA A 233 -14.82 -9.71 5.74
C ALA A 233 -15.00 -9.45 7.25
N ALA A 234 -16.02 -10.02 7.88
CA ALA A 234 -16.24 -9.94 9.33
C ALA A 234 -15.19 -10.77 10.10
N ARG A 235 -14.86 -11.98 9.61
CA ARG A 235 -13.78 -12.81 10.17
C ARG A 235 -12.43 -12.09 10.17
N GLN A 236 -12.10 -11.38 9.09
CA GLN A 236 -10.85 -10.61 8.99
C GLN A 236 -10.86 -9.33 9.83
N ALA A 237 -12.04 -8.79 10.17
CA ALA A 237 -12.16 -7.60 11.00
C ALA A 237 -12.00 -7.89 12.51
N ASN A 238 -12.49 -9.04 12.97
CA ASN A 238 -12.44 -9.44 14.39
C ASN A 238 -11.31 -10.45 14.63
N VAL A 239 -10.08 -9.94 14.77
CA VAL A 239 -8.86 -10.76 14.99
C VAL A 239 -8.84 -11.48 16.36
N THR A 240 -9.83 -11.26 17.24
CA THR A 240 -9.83 -11.74 18.63
C THR A 240 -10.81 -12.87 18.96
N ASP A 241 -11.68 -13.31 18.05
CA ASP A 241 -12.66 -14.38 18.35
C ASP A 241 -12.60 -15.54 17.35
N VAL A 242 -12.22 -16.73 17.84
CA VAL A 242 -11.66 -17.84 17.06
C VAL A 242 -12.72 -18.79 16.43
N SER A 243 -13.99 -18.37 16.30
CA SER A 243 -15.07 -19.35 16.01
C SER A 243 -15.53 -19.47 14.54
N LEU A 244 -15.03 -18.66 13.59
CA LEU A 244 -15.50 -18.71 12.19
C LEU A 244 -14.50 -19.41 11.27
N LEU A 245 -14.90 -20.56 10.71
CA LEU A 245 -14.14 -21.27 9.69
C LEU A 245 -13.95 -20.40 8.42
N PRO A 246 -12.78 -20.41 7.77
CA PRO A 246 -12.53 -19.61 6.56
C PRO A 246 -13.50 -20.00 5.43
N SER A 247 -13.96 -19.01 4.67
CA SER A 247 -14.83 -19.27 3.52
C SER A 247 -14.13 -20.11 2.45
N LEU A 248 -14.81 -21.17 1.99
CA LEU A 248 -14.31 -22.02 0.90
C LEU A 248 -14.11 -21.22 -0.38
N LEU A 249 -14.84 -20.12 -0.61
CA LEU A 249 -14.65 -19.26 -1.78
C LEU A 249 -13.28 -18.59 -1.80
N PHE A 250 -12.71 -18.31 -0.62
CA PHE A 250 -11.46 -17.59 -0.44
C PHE A 250 -10.28 -18.51 -0.08
N GLN A 251 -10.47 -19.83 -0.18
CA GLN A 251 -9.39 -20.81 -0.04
C GLN A 251 -8.78 -21.09 -1.41
N ASN A 252 -7.46 -21.01 -1.53
CA ASN A 252 -6.76 -21.35 -2.77
C ASN A 252 -6.84 -22.85 -2.99
N ASP A 253 -7.51 -23.27 -4.06
CA ASP A 253 -7.50 -24.66 -4.49
C ASP A 253 -6.27 -24.90 -5.39
N ALA A 254 -5.40 -25.85 -5.01
CA ALA A 254 -4.16 -26.13 -5.75
C ALA A 254 -4.41 -26.68 -7.16
N ALA A 255 -5.65 -27.09 -7.46
CA ALA A 255 -6.09 -27.60 -8.76
C ALA A 255 -6.79 -26.55 -9.65
N ALA A 256 -7.12 -25.36 -9.14
CA ALA A 256 -7.83 -24.33 -9.90
C ALA A 256 -6.87 -23.48 -10.77
N GLN A 257 -7.30 -23.14 -11.99
CA GLN A 257 -6.58 -22.21 -12.87
C GLN A 257 -6.28 -20.87 -12.17
N ALA A 258 -5.13 -20.28 -12.53
CA ALA A 258 -4.54 -19.10 -11.90
C ALA A 258 -5.56 -18.03 -11.48
N PRO A 259 -5.42 -17.44 -10.28
CA PRO A 259 -6.32 -16.40 -9.79
C PRO A 259 -6.24 -15.17 -10.70
N VAL A 260 -7.40 -14.75 -11.20
CA VAL A 260 -7.55 -13.49 -11.94
C VAL A 260 -7.55 -12.38 -10.90
N SER A 261 -6.62 -11.43 -10.94
CA SER A 261 -6.65 -10.20 -10.14
C SER A 261 -5.66 -9.20 -10.74
N ARG A 262 -5.92 -7.90 -10.63
CA ARG A 262 -5.02 -6.82 -11.04
C ARG A 262 -3.64 -6.93 -10.39
N ARG A 263 -3.55 -7.54 -9.19
CA ARG A 263 -2.29 -7.74 -8.45
C ARG A 263 -1.62 -9.10 -8.68
N ASN A 264 -2.26 -10.03 -9.40
CA ASN A 264 -1.70 -11.36 -9.70
C ASN A 264 -1.28 -11.56 -11.17
N VAL A 265 -1.06 -10.48 -11.92
CA VAL A 265 -0.42 -10.55 -13.24
C VAL A 265 0.97 -9.89 -13.22
N GLN A 266 1.67 -9.95 -12.09
CA GLN A 266 3.13 -9.80 -12.12
C GLN A 266 3.78 -10.99 -11.42
N PRO A 267 4.37 -11.87 -12.22
CA PRO A 267 4.79 -13.14 -11.71
C PRO A 267 6.23 -13.01 -11.20
N TYR A 268 6.33 -12.84 -9.89
CA TYR A 268 7.62 -12.77 -9.23
C TYR A 268 8.29 -14.14 -9.24
N ALA A 269 9.55 -14.13 -9.64
CA ALA A 269 10.37 -15.30 -9.89
C ALA A 269 10.45 -16.29 -8.70
N THR A 270 10.36 -15.78 -7.46
CA THR A 270 10.49 -16.61 -6.26
C THR A 270 9.39 -16.32 -5.23
N PRO A 271 9.09 -17.26 -4.30
CA PRO A 271 8.19 -17.00 -3.18
C PRO A 271 8.64 -15.80 -2.34
N MET A 272 9.96 -15.64 -2.11
CA MET A 272 10.49 -14.49 -1.38
C MET A 272 10.23 -13.17 -2.14
N ALA A 273 10.43 -13.15 -3.46
CA ALA A 273 10.12 -11.99 -4.29
C ALA A 273 8.64 -11.62 -4.25
N ARG A 274 7.72 -12.60 -4.29
CA ARG A 274 6.28 -12.35 -4.13
C ARG A 274 5.93 -11.74 -2.75
N ARG A 275 6.67 -12.12 -1.71
CA ARG A 275 6.48 -11.54 -0.36
C ARG A 275 7.04 -10.13 -0.26
N LEU A 276 8.20 -9.88 -0.89
CA LEU A 276 8.85 -8.57 -0.98
C LEU A 276 8.02 -7.59 -1.82
N ALA A 277 7.38 -8.06 -2.89
CA ALA A 277 6.46 -7.29 -3.73
C ALA A 277 5.32 -6.64 -2.94
N ARG A 278 4.90 -7.22 -1.81
CA ARG A 278 3.91 -6.59 -0.93
C ARG A 278 4.44 -5.37 -0.19
N VAL A 279 5.75 -5.29 0.02
CA VAL A 279 6.42 -4.08 0.52
C VAL A 279 6.56 -3.09 -0.64
N ALA A 280 6.92 -3.57 -1.83
CA ALA A 280 7.00 -2.74 -3.04
C ALA A 280 5.67 -2.05 -3.36
N GLY A 281 4.56 -2.78 -3.39
CA GLY A 281 3.23 -2.20 -3.62
C GLY A 281 2.76 -1.22 -2.55
N TYR A 282 3.31 -1.27 -1.33
CA TYR A 282 3.09 -0.21 -0.34
C TYR A 282 3.85 1.06 -0.73
N LEU A 283 5.13 0.94 -1.09
CA LEU A 283 5.95 2.07 -1.51
C LEU A 283 5.41 2.73 -2.78
N ASP A 284 4.94 1.92 -3.74
CA ASP A 284 4.25 2.41 -4.93
C ASP A 284 3.00 3.22 -4.57
N ALA A 285 2.16 2.70 -3.67
CA ALA A 285 1.03 3.47 -3.15
C ALA A 285 1.46 4.76 -2.44
N GLN A 286 2.56 4.76 -1.70
CA GLN A 286 3.07 5.98 -1.06
C GLN A 286 3.60 7.02 -2.04
N LEU A 287 4.16 6.62 -3.19
CA LEU A 287 4.55 7.55 -4.25
C LEU A 287 3.34 8.40 -4.70
N LEU A 288 2.20 7.74 -4.90
CA LEU A 288 0.96 8.41 -5.30
C LEU A 288 0.43 9.34 -4.21
N GLU A 289 0.37 8.87 -2.96
CA GLU A 289 -0.11 9.71 -1.85
C GLU A 289 0.80 10.94 -1.64
N LEU A 290 2.11 10.82 -1.88
CA LEU A 290 3.05 11.95 -1.85
C LEU A 290 2.74 12.96 -2.96
N GLN A 291 2.49 12.51 -4.19
CA GLN A 291 2.15 13.35 -5.33
C GLN A 291 0.85 14.14 -5.10
N GLU A 292 -0.12 13.56 -4.41
CA GLU A 292 -1.34 14.25 -3.95
C GLU A 292 -1.10 15.23 -2.78
N GLY A 293 0.14 15.40 -2.34
CA GLY A 293 0.50 16.29 -1.26
C GLY A 293 0.15 15.75 0.12
N ARG A 294 0.00 14.43 0.29
CA ARG A 294 -0.23 13.78 1.60
C ARG A 294 1.11 13.42 2.27
N SER A 295 1.04 13.00 3.53
CA SER A 295 2.22 12.53 4.28
C SER A 295 2.30 11.01 4.26
N LEU A 296 3.48 10.45 4.57
CA LEU A 296 3.66 9.00 4.67
C LEU A 296 2.84 8.44 5.82
N ASP A 297 2.19 7.30 5.59
CA ASP A 297 1.45 6.58 6.64
C ASP A 297 2.44 5.92 7.61
N SER A 298 2.57 6.54 8.79
CA SER A 298 3.46 6.11 9.88
C SER A 298 3.21 4.66 10.36
N VAL A 299 1.95 4.23 10.40
CA VAL A 299 1.58 2.89 10.87
C VAL A 299 1.92 1.84 9.81
N GLN A 300 1.62 2.13 8.55
CA GLN A 300 1.94 1.22 7.44
C GLN A 300 3.45 1.13 7.22
N LEU A 301 4.17 2.26 7.26
CA LEU A 301 5.63 2.28 7.16
C LEU A 301 6.27 1.38 8.24
N SER A 302 5.78 1.51 9.47
CA SER A 302 6.20 0.70 10.62
C SER A 302 5.98 -0.80 10.38
N ARG A 303 4.79 -1.19 9.91
CA ARG A 303 4.44 -2.59 9.61
C ARG A 303 5.28 -3.16 8.47
N HIS A 304 5.51 -2.38 7.42
CA HIS A 304 6.28 -2.81 6.26
C HIS A 304 7.79 -2.91 6.57
N ALA A 305 8.31 -2.05 7.45
CA ALA A 305 9.66 -2.18 7.98
C ALA A 305 9.82 -3.45 8.82
N ASP A 306 8.88 -3.75 9.74
CA ASP A 306 8.87 -5.00 10.50
C ASP A 306 8.79 -6.23 9.57
N ARG A 307 8.01 -6.13 8.49
CA ARG A 307 7.91 -7.18 7.50
C ARG A 307 9.25 -7.44 6.81
N LEU A 308 9.97 -6.39 6.40
CA LEU A 308 11.26 -6.57 5.74
C LEU A 308 12.30 -7.16 6.70
N LEU A 309 12.31 -6.75 7.97
CA LEU A 309 13.12 -7.38 9.01
C LEU A 309 12.81 -8.87 9.14
N ALA A 310 11.52 -9.25 9.19
CA ALA A 310 11.13 -10.65 9.29
C ALA A 310 11.52 -11.48 8.05
N LEU A 311 11.45 -10.90 6.85
CA LEU A 311 11.92 -11.58 5.62
C LEU A 311 13.43 -11.82 5.66
N HIS A 312 14.19 -10.86 6.19
CA HIS A 312 15.63 -10.96 6.32
C HIS A 312 16.04 -12.02 7.36
N ASP A 313 15.38 -12.02 8.52
CA ASP A 313 15.63 -12.98 9.59
C ASP A 313 15.26 -14.43 9.17
N GLU A 314 14.28 -14.60 8.28
CA GLU A 314 13.86 -15.90 7.76
C GLU A 314 14.85 -16.50 6.74
N ASP A 315 15.19 -15.75 5.69
CA ASP A 315 16.16 -16.19 4.68
C ASP A 315 16.83 -14.99 4.02
N ARG A 316 17.93 -14.55 4.65
CA ARG A 316 18.79 -13.46 4.18
C ARG A 316 19.15 -13.58 2.70
N GLU A 317 19.63 -14.75 2.26
CA GLU A 317 20.12 -14.94 0.90
C GLU A 317 18.98 -14.87 -0.11
N ALA A 318 17.84 -15.49 0.21
CA ALA A 318 16.66 -15.39 -0.64
C ALA A 318 16.13 -13.95 -0.73
N LEU A 319 16.22 -13.16 0.35
CA LEU A 319 15.80 -11.75 0.33
C LEU A 319 16.73 -10.89 -0.54
N LEU A 320 18.05 -11.08 -0.44
CA LEU A 320 19.01 -10.42 -1.33
C LEU A 320 18.72 -10.74 -2.79
N PHE A 321 18.50 -12.01 -3.11
CA PHE A 321 18.14 -12.42 -4.47
C PHE A 321 16.80 -11.81 -4.92
N ALA A 322 15.81 -11.77 -4.02
CA ALA A 322 14.48 -11.23 -4.31
C ALA A 322 14.50 -9.75 -4.72
N THR A 323 15.47 -8.94 -4.26
CA THR A 323 15.63 -7.55 -4.73
C THR A 323 15.81 -7.46 -6.25
N ARG A 324 16.36 -8.51 -6.87
CA ARG A 324 16.59 -8.58 -8.32
C ARG A 324 15.37 -9.05 -9.10
N CYS A 325 14.34 -9.57 -8.42
CA CYS A 325 13.15 -10.12 -9.04
C CYS A 325 11.99 -9.10 -9.13
N LEU A 326 12.25 -7.82 -8.88
CA LEU A 326 11.24 -6.77 -8.80
C LEU A 326 11.14 -5.91 -10.08
N ARG A 327 11.59 -6.41 -11.23
CA ARG A 327 11.73 -5.64 -12.49
C ARG A 327 10.49 -4.84 -12.94
N HIS A 328 9.33 -5.24 -12.47
CA HIS A 328 8.06 -4.65 -12.83
C HIS A 328 7.63 -3.51 -11.90
N GLU A 329 8.31 -3.35 -10.77
CA GLU A 329 8.11 -2.25 -9.83
C GLU A 329 8.77 -0.97 -10.36
N PRO A 330 8.25 0.21 -9.99
CA PRO A 330 8.87 1.49 -10.33
C PRO A 330 10.32 1.57 -9.86
N LEU A 331 11.16 2.28 -10.63
CA LEU A 331 12.59 2.40 -10.37
C LEU A 331 12.91 2.89 -8.94
N LEU A 332 12.18 3.91 -8.46
CA LEU A 332 12.35 4.45 -7.10
C LEU A 332 12.02 3.40 -6.02
N VAL A 333 11.01 2.57 -6.25
CA VAL A 333 10.63 1.48 -5.35
C VAL A 333 11.72 0.40 -5.32
N ARG A 334 12.21 -0.03 -6.49
CA ARG A 334 13.28 -1.02 -6.58
C ARG A 334 14.56 -0.54 -5.90
N HIS A 335 14.95 0.71 -6.16
CA HIS A 335 16.13 1.34 -5.57
C HIS A 335 16.00 1.43 -4.04
N GLY A 336 14.88 1.97 -3.54
CA GLY A 336 14.63 2.06 -2.10
C GLY A 336 14.68 0.71 -1.39
N LEU A 337 14.09 -0.34 -1.99
CA LEU A 337 14.15 -1.70 -1.44
C LEU A 337 15.56 -2.31 -1.51
N GLY A 338 16.27 -2.11 -2.62
CA GLY A 338 17.66 -2.54 -2.77
C GLY A 338 18.56 -1.94 -1.70
N VAL A 339 18.49 -0.62 -1.52
CA VAL A 339 19.24 0.11 -0.48
C VAL A 339 18.85 -0.37 0.92
N ALA A 340 17.55 -0.52 1.20
CA ALA A 340 17.07 -0.99 2.51
C ALA A 340 17.56 -2.39 2.87
N VAL A 341 17.50 -3.34 1.92
CA VAL A 341 17.95 -4.72 2.16
C VAL A 341 19.47 -4.78 2.34
N HIS A 342 20.25 -4.07 1.53
CA HIS A 342 21.71 -4.09 1.65
C HIS A 342 22.20 -3.34 2.90
N LEU A 343 21.54 -2.24 3.30
CA LEU A 343 21.84 -1.56 4.56
C LEU A 343 21.50 -2.45 5.76
N LEU A 344 20.33 -3.08 5.75
CA LEU A 344 19.94 -4.02 6.80
C LEU A 344 20.98 -5.13 6.96
N ASP A 345 21.36 -5.75 5.84
CA ASP A 345 22.28 -6.88 5.83
C ASP A 345 23.70 -6.50 6.28
N LEU A 346 24.22 -5.36 5.81
CA LEU A 346 25.56 -4.90 6.19
C LEU A 346 25.61 -4.33 7.62
N ALA A 347 24.54 -3.66 8.06
CA ALA A 347 24.43 -3.10 9.41
C ALA A 347 24.17 -4.15 10.49
N ALA A 348 23.53 -5.28 10.15
CA ALA A 348 23.27 -6.39 11.05
C ALA A 348 24.55 -7.04 11.61
N VAL A 349 25.71 -6.79 11.01
CA VAL A 349 27.03 -7.23 11.52
C VAL A 349 27.45 -6.46 12.80
N GLY A 350 26.74 -5.37 13.16
CA GLY A 350 26.87 -4.67 14.44
C GLY A 350 25.68 -4.92 15.36
N SER A 351 25.90 -4.88 16.68
CA SER A 351 24.88 -5.05 17.73
C SER A 351 23.88 -3.87 17.79
N MET A 352 23.18 -3.60 16.69
CA MET A 352 22.22 -2.51 16.57
C MET A 352 20.87 -2.95 17.18
N PRO A 353 20.28 -2.14 18.08
CA PRO A 353 18.96 -2.44 18.63
C PRO A 353 17.92 -2.62 17.52
N ARG A 354 16.95 -3.52 17.74
CA ARG A 354 15.90 -3.83 16.75
C ARG A 354 15.17 -2.58 16.26
N ASP A 355 14.87 -1.65 17.15
CA ASP A 355 14.14 -0.42 16.78
C ASP A 355 14.98 0.50 15.88
N VAL A 356 16.29 0.56 16.10
CA VAL A 356 17.21 1.30 15.23
C VAL A 356 17.33 0.61 13.87
N ARG A 357 17.38 -0.73 13.82
CA ARG A 357 17.34 -1.49 12.55
C ARG A 357 16.02 -1.26 11.79
N LYS A 358 14.90 -1.21 12.51
CA LYS A 358 13.59 -0.92 11.94
C LYS A 358 13.52 0.49 11.34
N ALA A 359 14.00 1.49 12.08
CA ALA A 359 14.09 2.86 11.59
C ALA A 359 15.03 2.96 10.38
N LEU A 360 16.18 2.26 10.40
CA LEU A 360 17.15 2.23 9.30
C LEU A 360 16.50 1.72 8.02
N VAL A 361 15.81 0.58 8.10
CA VAL A 361 15.08 -0.01 6.98
C VAL A 361 14.00 0.93 6.46
N ALA A 362 13.18 1.50 7.35
CA ALA A 362 12.10 2.39 6.95
C ALA A 362 12.62 3.65 6.25
N CYS A 363 13.65 4.29 6.81
CA CYS A 363 14.30 5.45 6.18
C CYS A 363 14.88 5.09 4.81
N ALA A 364 15.57 3.96 4.70
CA ALA A 364 16.16 3.52 3.43
C ALA A 364 15.09 3.18 2.38
N MET A 365 13.96 2.59 2.76
CA MET A 365 12.85 2.31 1.85
C MET A 365 12.28 3.58 1.21
N VAL A 366 12.28 4.69 1.95
CA VAL A 366 11.57 5.92 1.54
C VAL A 366 12.48 7.06 1.11
N HIS A 367 13.80 6.98 1.34
CA HIS A 367 14.74 8.11 1.20
C HIS A 367 14.65 8.87 -0.12
N ASP A 368 14.34 8.15 -1.20
CA ASP A 368 14.30 8.67 -2.57
C ASP A 368 12.88 8.94 -3.08
N LEU A 369 11.82 8.67 -2.30
CA LEU A 369 10.43 8.86 -2.76
C LEU A 369 10.09 10.33 -3.00
N GLY A 370 10.84 11.27 -2.40
CA GLY A 370 10.73 12.69 -2.72
C GLY A 370 10.97 12.99 -4.19
N LYS A 371 11.70 12.13 -4.93
CA LYS A 371 11.97 12.32 -6.36
C LYS A 371 10.69 12.26 -7.21
N ALA A 372 9.62 11.67 -6.69
CA ALA A 372 8.32 11.64 -7.35
C ALA A 372 7.60 13.00 -7.34
N LEU A 373 8.10 13.94 -6.54
CA LEU A 373 7.58 15.31 -6.41
C LEU A 373 8.33 16.30 -7.31
N LEU A 374 9.35 15.82 -8.04
CA LEU A 374 10.12 16.63 -8.96
C LEU A 374 9.38 16.80 -10.30
N PRO A 375 9.73 17.83 -11.08
CA PRO A 375 9.17 18.03 -12.42
C PRO A 375 9.37 16.81 -13.34
N GLU A 376 8.36 16.54 -14.19
CA GLU A 376 8.40 15.46 -15.18
C GLU A 376 9.58 15.63 -16.16
N GLY A 377 10.25 14.54 -16.52
CA GLY A 377 11.37 14.54 -17.46
C GLY A 377 12.75 14.79 -16.80
N LEU A 378 12.79 15.26 -15.54
CA LEU A 378 14.05 15.56 -14.86
C LEU A 378 14.88 14.29 -14.59
N LEU A 379 14.23 13.18 -14.24
CA LEU A 379 14.91 11.91 -13.95
C LEU A 379 15.34 11.18 -15.23
N GLU A 380 14.71 11.51 -16.36
CA GLU A 380 14.96 10.98 -17.70
C GLU A 380 16.07 11.73 -18.45
N ALA A 381 16.54 12.85 -17.91
CA ALA A 381 17.58 13.67 -18.52
C ALA A 381 18.93 12.92 -18.60
N THR A 382 19.52 12.89 -19.79
CA THR A 382 20.85 12.28 -20.05
C THR A 382 22.02 13.15 -19.57
N ALA A 383 21.77 14.44 -19.34
CA ALA A 383 22.67 15.37 -18.69
C ALA A 383 21.83 16.39 -17.92
N LEU A 384 22.30 16.75 -16.73
CA LEU A 384 21.67 17.78 -15.90
C LEU A 384 22.54 19.04 -15.97
N ASP A 385 21.94 20.15 -16.39
CA ASP A 385 22.51 21.48 -16.16
C ASP A 385 22.47 21.86 -14.67
N ASP A 386 23.00 23.03 -14.32
CA ASP A 386 23.11 23.46 -12.92
C ASP A 386 21.75 23.70 -12.26
N ASP A 387 20.76 24.21 -13.02
CA ASP A 387 19.41 24.47 -12.51
C ASP A 387 18.66 23.14 -12.29
N GLN A 388 18.74 22.22 -13.25
CA GLN A 388 18.20 20.87 -13.14
C GLN A 388 18.86 20.08 -12.00
N ARG A 389 20.17 20.28 -11.80
CA ARG A 389 20.89 19.68 -10.67
C ARG A 389 20.40 20.25 -9.35
N ALA A 390 20.19 21.56 -9.25
CA ALA A 390 19.63 22.19 -8.05
C ALA A 390 18.20 21.68 -7.79
N GLU A 391 17.37 21.60 -8.82
CA GLU A 391 16.00 21.07 -8.75
C GLU A 391 15.99 19.62 -8.26
N LEU A 392 16.85 18.76 -8.81
CA LEU A 392 16.97 17.36 -8.38
C LEU A 392 17.27 17.26 -6.88
N GLN A 393 18.12 18.13 -6.33
CA GLN A 393 18.49 18.09 -4.91
C GLN A 393 17.31 18.41 -3.97
N THR A 394 16.30 19.12 -4.45
CA THR A 394 15.14 19.53 -3.64
C THR A 394 14.31 18.35 -3.13
N HIS A 395 14.41 17.17 -3.74
CA HIS A 395 13.64 15.98 -3.34
C HIS A 395 13.80 15.64 -1.86
N VAL A 396 14.97 15.90 -1.27
CA VAL A 396 15.24 15.67 0.16
C VAL A 396 14.38 16.61 1.02
N ALA A 397 14.36 17.90 0.67
CA ALA A 397 13.56 18.91 1.36
C ALA A 397 12.05 18.69 1.15
N LEU A 398 11.64 18.16 -0.01
CA LEU A 398 10.25 17.82 -0.29
C LEU A 398 9.76 16.58 0.51
N LEU A 399 10.65 15.61 0.76
CA LEU A 399 10.33 14.39 1.50
C LEU A 399 10.35 14.59 3.02
N THR A 400 11.30 15.35 3.55
CA THR A 400 11.53 15.45 5.02
C THR A 400 10.27 15.83 5.83
N PRO A 401 9.44 16.83 5.41
CA PRO A 401 8.20 17.16 6.11
C PRO A 401 7.16 16.03 6.12
N ARG A 402 7.24 15.10 5.17
CA ARG A 402 6.30 13.98 4.98
C ARG A 402 6.52 12.86 5.99
N LEU A 403 7.63 12.91 6.73
CA LEU A 403 8.00 11.96 7.79
C LEU A 403 7.66 12.47 9.19
N THR A 404 7.12 13.67 9.34
CA THR A 404 6.86 14.32 10.65
C THR A 404 5.94 13.51 11.57
N HIS A 405 5.00 12.74 11.01
CA HIS A 405 4.11 11.85 11.77
C HIS A 405 4.75 10.48 12.12
N CYS A 406 5.96 10.21 11.64
CA CYS A 406 6.71 8.98 11.89
C CYS A 406 7.61 9.11 13.12
N GLN A 407 7.05 9.51 14.27
CA GLN A 407 7.81 9.80 15.51
C GLN A 407 8.60 8.61 16.08
N TRP A 408 8.28 7.38 15.65
CA TRP A 408 9.03 6.17 16.01
C TRP A 408 10.36 6.03 15.27
N LEU A 409 10.58 6.82 14.20
CA LEU A 409 11.87 6.89 13.53
C LEU A 409 12.86 7.67 14.40
N ALA A 410 13.98 7.06 14.74
CA ALA A 410 15.05 7.74 15.46
C ALA A 410 15.56 8.92 14.62
N ALA A 411 15.55 10.14 15.18
CA ALA A 411 15.95 11.36 14.47
C ALA A 411 17.34 11.26 13.84
N SER A 412 18.29 10.63 14.54
CA SER A 412 19.65 10.39 14.03
C SER A 412 19.69 9.48 12.81
N VAL A 413 18.71 8.58 12.65
CA VAL A 413 18.61 7.68 11.49
C VAL A 413 17.96 8.40 10.30
N VAL A 414 16.91 9.18 10.55
CA VAL A 414 16.30 10.06 9.53
C VAL A 414 17.35 11.00 8.96
N GLU A 415 18.11 11.66 9.83
CA GLU A 415 19.20 12.56 9.45
C GLU A 415 20.25 11.84 8.59
N ALA A 416 20.71 10.66 9.03
CA ALA A 416 21.77 9.95 8.33
C ALA A 416 21.35 9.37 6.96
N VAL A 417 20.11 8.88 6.85
CA VAL A 417 19.68 8.03 5.72
C VAL A 417 18.69 8.73 4.78
N VAL A 418 17.86 9.63 5.28
CA VAL A 418 16.95 10.41 4.43
C VAL A 418 17.61 11.72 4.01
N VAL A 419 18.21 12.44 4.96
CA VAL A 419 18.79 13.77 4.68
C VAL A 419 20.17 13.66 4.06
N ARG A 420 21.08 12.87 4.66
CA ARG A 420 22.51 12.92 4.33
C ARG A 420 23.05 11.77 3.46
N ILE A 421 22.20 10.89 2.95
CA ILE A 421 22.66 9.75 2.14
C ILE A 421 23.34 10.18 0.83
N ASN A 422 22.98 11.37 0.34
CA ASN A 422 23.55 11.99 -0.84
C ASN A 422 24.81 12.84 -0.55
N GLU A 423 25.20 12.99 0.71
CA GLU A 423 26.40 13.71 1.10
C GLU A 423 27.69 12.94 0.76
N ARG A 424 28.79 13.66 0.57
CA ARG A 424 30.10 13.11 0.19
C ARG A 424 31.20 13.68 1.07
N LEU A 425 32.27 12.91 1.28
CA LEU A 425 33.36 13.29 2.20
C LEU A 425 34.10 14.58 1.78
N ASP A 426 34.11 14.91 0.49
CA ASP A 426 34.69 16.14 -0.07
C ASP A 426 33.74 17.33 -0.04
N GLY A 427 32.51 17.15 0.46
CA GLY A 427 31.46 18.17 0.48
C GLY A 427 30.79 18.38 -0.88
N SER A 428 31.08 17.55 -1.90
CA SER A 428 30.42 17.66 -3.21
C SER A 428 28.98 17.11 -3.22
N GLY A 429 28.51 16.59 -2.08
CA GLY A 429 27.18 16.04 -1.92
C GLY A 429 26.14 17.10 -1.57
N TYR A 430 24.95 16.65 -1.22
CA TYR A 430 23.79 17.52 -0.96
C TYR A 430 22.86 16.85 0.08
N PRO A 431 21.93 17.59 0.71
CA PRO A 431 21.57 19.00 0.46
C PRO A 431 22.43 20.06 1.16
N GLU A 432 23.22 19.69 2.16
CA GLU A 432 23.94 20.63 3.04
C GLU A 432 25.43 20.75 2.70
N GLY A 433 25.99 19.82 1.92
CA GLY A 433 27.41 19.81 1.57
C GLY A 433 28.31 19.44 2.75
N VAL A 434 27.78 18.62 3.67
CA VAL A 434 28.50 18.22 4.90
C VAL A 434 29.69 17.34 4.53
N ALA A 435 30.91 17.81 4.86
CA ALA A 435 32.15 17.14 4.51
C ALA A 435 32.78 16.37 5.69
N GLY A 436 33.65 15.41 5.35
CA GLY A 436 34.59 14.76 6.27
C GLY A 436 33.98 14.27 7.59
N GLU A 437 34.53 14.74 8.70
CA GLU A 437 34.13 14.37 10.07
C GLU A 437 32.72 14.84 10.45
N GLY A 438 32.10 15.75 9.69
CA GLY A 438 30.71 16.14 9.87
C GLY A 438 29.70 15.04 9.50
N LEU A 439 30.12 14.05 8.70
CA LEU A 439 29.30 12.90 8.34
C LEU A 439 29.50 11.77 9.36
N GLY A 440 28.45 11.45 10.10
CA GLY A 440 28.43 10.31 11.02
C GLY A 440 28.56 8.97 10.30
N GLU A 441 28.99 7.93 11.03
CA GLU A 441 29.25 6.58 10.49
C GLU A 441 28.09 6.01 9.68
N LEU A 442 26.85 6.20 10.14
CA LEU A 442 25.67 5.70 9.45
C LEU A 442 25.44 6.39 8.09
N ALA A 443 25.67 7.70 8.01
CA ALA A 443 25.53 8.46 6.75
C ALA A 443 26.60 8.02 5.74
N ARG A 444 27.84 7.82 6.21
CA ARG A 444 28.94 7.33 5.37
C ARG A 444 28.67 5.92 4.83
N LEU A 445 28.15 5.03 5.67
CA LEU A 445 27.70 3.70 5.25
C LEU A 445 26.57 3.79 4.23
N ALA A 446 25.53 4.58 4.53
CA ALA A 446 24.36 4.76 3.65
C ALA A 446 24.75 5.29 2.27
N ALA A 447 25.62 6.31 2.21
CA ALA A 447 26.13 6.88 0.96
C ALA A 447 26.86 5.85 0.09
N VAL A 448 27.63 4.93 0.69
CA VAL A 448 28.32 3.85 -0.04
C VAL A 448 27.31 2.86 -0.61
N VAL A 449 26.32 2.43 0.19
CA VAL A 449 25.30 1.46 -0.26
C VAL A 449 24.41 2.05 -1.34
N ASP A 450 23.95 3.30 -1.17
CA ASP A 450 23.15 4.01 -2.16
C ASP A 450 23.89 4.17 -3.49
N ALA A 451 25.14 4.62 -3.44
CA ALA A 451 25.97 4.77 -4.64
C ALA A 451 26.16 3.42 -5.37
N LEU A 452 26.37 2.32 -4.63
CA LEU A 452 26.49 0.98 -5.23
C LEU A 452 25.20 0.52 -5.90
N GLU A 453 24.05 0.67 -5.24
CA GLU A 453 22.77 0.30 -5.85
C GLU A 453 22.46 1.15 -7.08
N ALA A 454 22.76 2.46 -7.03
CA ALA A 454 22.61 3.33 -8.19
C ALA A 454 23.58 3.01 -9.33
N MET A 455 24.80 2.52 -9.05
CA MET A 455 25.78 2.11 -10.07
C MET A 455 25.39 0.84 -10.81
N ARG A 456 24.71 -0.09 -10.14
CA ARG A 456 24.30 -1.40 -10.68
C ARG A 456 23.01 -1.39 -11.50
N ARG A 457 22.48 -0.21 -11.82
CA ARG A 457 21.29 -0.04 -12.67
C ARG A 457 21.59 0.93 -13.82
N ASP A 458 20.81 0.80 -14.88
CA ASP A 458 20.82 1.77 -15.97
C ASP A 458 20.35 3.14 -15.47
N ARG A 459 20.90 4.16 -16.10
CA ARG A 459 20.45 5.54 -16.03
C ARG A 459 20.40 6.10 -17.44
N ALA A 460 19.67 7.19 -17.63
CA ALA A 460 19.61 7.87 -18.92
C ALA A 460 21.00 8.21 -19.49
N ASP A 461 21.97 8.49 -18.61
CA ASP A 461 23.33 8.90 -18.95
C ASP A 461 24.35 7.74 -19.07
N ARG A 462 24.03 6.54 -18.58
CA ARG A 462 24.97 5.40 -18.60
C ARG A 462 24.30 4.03 -18.39
N PRO A 463 24.88 2.95 -18.96
CA PRO A 463 24.45 1.60 -18.63
C PRO A 463 24.83 1.20 -17.19
N ALA A 464 24.20 0.13 -16.71
CA ALA A 464 24.53 -0.54 -15.46
C ALA A 464 25.99 -1.04 -15.47
N TRP A 465 26.67 -0.85 -14.34
CA TRP A 465 28.04 -1.32 -14.17
C TRP A 465 28.09 -2.74 -13.60
N ARG A 466 29.15 -3.47 -13.93
CA ARG A 466 29.53 -4.68 -13.21
C ARG A 466 29.88 -4.34 -11.76
N VAL A 467 29.70 -5.28 -10.85
CA VAL A 467 30.06 -5.15 -9.42
C VAL A 467 31.52 -4.73 -9.28
N ALA A 468 32.43 -5.36 -10.03
CA ALA A 468 33.86 -5.03 -9.99
C ALA A 468 34.17 -3.61 -10.47
N GLU A 469 33.39 -3.07 -11.41
CA GLU A 469 33.56 -1.70 -11.93
C GLU A 469 33.07 -0.68 -10.91
N ALA A 470 31.91 -0.93 -10.29
CA ALA A 470 31.38 -0.10 -9.20
C ALA A 470 32.34 -0.07 -8.01
N TYR A 471 32.90 -1.22 -7.61
CA TYR A 471 33.91 -1.27 -6.57
C TYR A 471 35.17 -0.48 -6.94
N ARG A 472 35.67 -0.62 -8.18
CA ARG A 472 36.84 0.11 -8.65
C ARG A 472 36.62 1.62 -8.60
N HIS A 473 35.45 2.08 -9.02
CA HIS A 473 35.10 3.50 -8.96
C HIS A 473 35.05 4.02 -7.52
N LEU A 474 34.42 3.30 -6.58
CA LEU A 474 34.40 3.75 -5.19
C LEU A 474 35.79 3.75 -4.54
N LEU A 475 36.63 2.77 -4.88
CA LEU A 475 38.02 2.72 -4.40
C LEU A 475 38.90 3.81 -5.00
N SER A 476 38.59 4.29 -6.21
CA SER A 476 39.34 5.36 -6.88
C SER A 476 38.92 6.76 -6.48
N HIS A 477 37.85 6.92 -5.68
CA HIS A 477 37.35 8.21 -5.20
C HIS A 477 37.33 8.28 -3.65
N PRO A 478 38.49 8.12 -2.99
CA PRO A 478 38.60 8.18 -1.52
C PRO A 478 38.23 9.54 -0.93
N GLU A 479 38.30 10.60 -1.73
CA GLU A 479 37.84 11.94 -1.36
C GLU A 479 36.32 12.03 -1.24
N ARG A 480 35.55 11.19 -1.94
CA ARG A 480 34.08 11.19 -1.90
C ARG A 480 33.49 10.15 -0.96
N PHE A 481 34.10 8.99 -0.87
CA PHE A 481 33.54 7.82 -0.19
C PHE A 481 34.46 7.26 0.90
N ASP A 482 33.87 6.88 2.04
CA ASP A 482 34.62 6.31 3.15
C ASP A 482 35.17 4.93 2.80
N GLN A 483 36.49 4.87 2.62
CA GLN A 483 37.20 3.67 2.19
C GLN A 483 37.13 2.51 3.18
N ARG A 484 36.85 2.77 4.47
CA ARG A 484 36.61 1.69 5.44
C ARG A 484 35.29 0.98 5.12
N TRP A 485 34.24 1.75 4.83
CA TRP A 485 32.94 1.21 4.48
C TRP A 485 32.94 0.55 3.10
N VAL A 486 33.62 1.14 2.11
CA VAL A 486 33.81 0.50 0.79
C VAL A 486 34.49 -0.86 0.93
N LYS A 487 35.64 -0.93 1.62
CA LYS A 487 36.36 -2.20 1.84
C LYS A 487 35.54 -3.21 2.64
N ARG A 488 34.77 -2.76 3.63
CA ARG A 488 33.89 -3.62 4.43
C ARG A 488 32.76 -4.20 3.58
N TYR A 489 32.15 -3.39 2.72
CA TYR A 489 31.14 -3.85 1.76
C TYR A 489 31.71 -4.93 0.84
N ILE A 490 32.86 -4.65 0.20
CA ILE A 490 33.51 -5.60 -0.72
C ILE A 490 33.87 -6.92 -0.01
N LYS A 491 34.41 -6.84 1.21
CA LYS A 491 34.74 -8.02 2.00
C LYS A 491 33.51 -8.85 2.36
N TYR A 492 32.39 -8.20 2.64
CA TYR A 492 31.16 -8.85 3.11
C TYR A 492 30.36 -9.47 1.95
N PHE A 493 30.18 -8.74 0.85
CA PHE A 493 29.39 -9.19 -0.30
C PHE A 493 30.20 -9.94 -1.36
N GLY A 494 31.54 -9.80 -1.35
CA GLY A 494 32.42 -10.42 -2.33
C GLY A 494 32.30 -9.79 -3.72
N LEU A 495 32.99 -10.41 -4.69
CA LEU A 495 33.01 -9.97 -6.10
C LEU A 495 31.84 -10.52 -6.92
N LEU A 496 31.22 -11.61 -6.45
CA LEU A 496 30.05 -12.25 -7.05
C LEU A 496 28.93 -12.34 -6.00
N PRO A 497 28.37 -11.19 -5.56
CA PRO A 497 27.32 -11.18 -4.57
C PRO A 497 26.08 -11.95 -5.04
N ILE A 498 25.23 -12.29 -4.08
CA ILE A 498 23.91 -12.86 -4.37
C ILE A 498 23.14 -11.88 -5.27
N GLY A 499 22.53 -12.43 -6.32
CA GLY A 499 21.88 -11.64 -7.34
C GLY A 499 22.80 -11.15 -8.47
N SER A 500 24.07 -11.54 -8.52
CA SER A 500 24.89 -11.38 -9.74
C SER A 500 24.50 -12.40 -10.81
N LEU A 501 24.40 -11.96 -12.06
CA LEU A 501 24.33 -12.83 -13.23
C LEU A 501 25.75 -13.19 -13.66
N VAL A 502 26.04 -14.47 -13.79
CA VAL A 502 27.37 -14.95 -14.17
C VAL A 502 27.33 -15.87 -15.37
N ARG A 503 28.44 -15.91 -16.12
CA ARG A 503 28.67 -16.90 -17.18
C ARG A 503 29.66 -17.97 -16.72
N PHE A 504 29.38 -19.22 -17.07
CA PHE A 504 30.24 -20.37 -16.84
C PHE A 504 31.12 -20.69 -18.08
N PRO A 505 32.21 -21.46 -17.94
CA PRO A 505 33.08 -21.87 -19.04
C PRO A 505 32.37 -22.48 -20.26
N GLY A 506 31.27 -23.22 -20.05
CA GLY A 506 30.47 -23.81 -21.13
C GLY A 506 29.57 -22.81 -21.87
N GLY A 507 29.53 -21.55 -21.42
CA GLY A 507 28.72 -20.48 -21.97
C GLY A 507 27.38 -20.25 -21.27
N GLU A 508 26.98 -21.16 -20.38
CA GLU A 508 25.74 -21.09 -19.61
C GLU A 508 25.69 -19.85 -18.74
N LEU A 509 24.51 -19.26 -18.62
CA LEU A 509 24.24 -18.12 -17.76
C LEU A 509 23.49 -18.57 -16.51
N GLY A 510 23.83 -18.00 -15.36
CA GLY A 510 23.17 -18.33 -14.11
C GLY A 510 23.20 -17.21 -13.09
N TRP A 511 22.09 -17.03 -12.40
CA TRP A 511 21.95 -16.10 -11.28
C TRP A 511 22.43 -16.74 -9.99
N VAL A 512 23.35 -16.08 -9.29
CA VAL A 512 23.84 -16.53 -7.97
C VAL A 512 22.73 -16.36 -6.93
N GLN A 513 22.25 -17.47 -6.36
CA GLN A 513 21.19 -17.45 -5.33
C GLN A 513 21.72 -17.69 -3.92
N ARG A 514 22.79 -18.48 -3.76
CA ARG A 514 23.43 -18.76 -2.45
C ARG A 514 24.94 -18.91 -2.58
N LEU A 515 25.65 -18.56 -1.51
CA LEU A 515 27.11 -18.64 -1.42
C LEU A 515 27.54 -19.55 -0.25
N ASP A 516 28.71 -20.18 -0.36
CA ASP A 516 29.37 -20.80 0.79
C ASP A 516 30.09 -19.77 1.68
N GLY A 517 30.68 -20.23 2.78
CA GLY A 517 31.44 -19.38 3.70
C GLY A 517 32.71 -18.76 3.11
N GLN A 518 33.13 -19.18 1.92
CA GLN A 518 34.25 -18.65 1.16
C GLN A 518 33.79 -17.71 0.03
N GLY A 519 32.48 -17.47 -0.10
CA GLY A 519 31.89 -16.60 -1.11
C GLY A 519 31.77 -17.25 -2.50
N ARG A 520 31.79 -18.58 -2.60
CA ARG A 520 31.62 -19.31 -3.86
C ARG A 520 30.15 -19.70 -4.07
N PRO A 521 29.63 -19.65 -5.30
CA PRO A 521 28.26 -20.08 -5.57
C PRO A 521 28.01 -21.55 -5.21
N VAL A 522 26.99 -21.81 -4.40
CA VAL A 522 26.50 -23.17 -4.07
C VAL A 522 25.10 -23.46 -4.58
N GLN A 523 24.38 -22.41 -4.98
CA GLN A 523 23.09 -22.50 -5.65
C GLN A 523 23.01 -21.42 -6.72
N VAL A 524 22.73 -21.86 -7.95
CA VAL A 524 22.63 -20.99 -9.12
C VAL A 524 21.36 -21.30 -9.87
N GLN A 525 20.68 -20.26 -10.34
CA GLN A 525 19.47 -20.35 -11.14
C GLN A 525 19.81 -20.07 -12.59
N LEU A 526 19.76 -21.10 -13.43
CA LEU A 526 20.05 -20.96 -14.86
C LEU A 526 19.04 -20.04 -15.55
N THR A 527 19.52 -19.36 -16.58
CA THR A 527 18.74 -18.48 -17.45
C THR A 527 19.32 -18.51 -18.86
N ASP A 528 18.47 -18.28 -19.85
CA ASP A 528 18.90 -18.12 -21.25
C ASP A 528 18.94 -16.64 -21.68
N THR A 529 18.49 -15.72 -20.80
CA THR A 529 18.40 -14.28 -21.07
C THR A 529 19.26 -13.45 -20.14
N ILE A 530 19.70 -12.29 -20.65
CA ILE A 530 20.40 -11.24 -19.89
C ILE A 530 19.36 -10.19 -19.46
N GLU A 531 18.40 -10.64 -18.66
CA GLU A 531 17.31 -9.81 -18.13
C GLU A 531 17.06 -10.14 -16.66
N PRO A 532 16.53 -9.20 -15.86
CA PRO A 532 16.16 -9.48 -14.47
C PRO A 532 15.28 -10.73 -14.33
N PRO A 533 15.51 -11.55 -13.28
CA PRO A 533 14.75 -12.77 -13.02
C PRO A 533 13.23 -12.61 -13.15
N GLY A 534 12.62 -13.46 -13.98
CA GLY A 534 11.18 -13.47 -14.28
C GLY A 534 10.48 -14.80 -14.03
N GLU A 535 9.33 -15.01 -14.68
CA GLU A 535 8.60 -16.28 -14.64
C GLU A 535 9.37 -17.49 -15.11
N ALA A 536 10.07 -17.33 -16.24
CA ALA A 536 10.85 -18.39 -16.85
C ALA A 536 12.20 -18.53 -16.14
N LEU A 537 12.18 -18.67 -14.81
CA LEU A 537 13.35 -19.15 -14.10
C LEU A 537 13.66 -20.55 -14.62
N GLY A 538 14.87 -20.73 -15.15
CA GLY A 538 15.33 -22.03 -15.62
C GLY A 538 15.51 -23.02 -14.47
N GLU A 539 16.47 -23.92 -14.62
CA GLU A 539 16.75 -24.89 -13.56
C GLU A 539 17.59 -24.30 -12.43
N VAL A 540 17.27 -24.66 -11.18
CA VAL A 540 18.15 -24.41 -10.02
C VAL A 540 19.19 -25.53 -9.93
N LEU A 541 20.47 -25.18 -10.08
CA LEU A 541 21.59 -26.10 -9.91
C LEU A 541 22.22 -26.00 -8.52
N ARG A 542 22.60 -27.17 -7.99
CA ARG A 542 23.28 -27.37 -6.70
C ARG A 542 24.23 -28.56 -6.77
N GLY A 543 25.17 -28.64 -5.83
CA GLY A 543 26.03 -29.82 -5.64
C GLY A 543 26.84 -30.20 -6.88
N GLU A 544 26.90 -31.50 -7.20
CA GLU A 544 27.70 -32.02 -8.32
C GLU A 544 27.32 -31.42 -9.67
N ARG A 545 26.03 -31.10 -9.88
CA ARG A 545 25.55 -30.52 -11.14
C ARG A 545 26.04 -29.09 -11.34
N LEU A 546 26.12 -28.31 -10.27
CA LEU A 546 26.74 -26.98 -10.31
C LEU A 546 28.27 -27.10 -10.47
N ALA A 547 28.89 -28.05 -9.77
CA ALA A 547 30.33 -28.29 -9.88
C ALA A 547 30.76 -28.67 -11.30
N ALA A 548 29.90 -29.38 -12.04
CA ALA A 548 30.12 -29.74 -13.44
C ALA A 548 30.23 -28.53 -14.38
N LEU A 549 29.58 -27.40 -14.06
CA LEU A 549 29.73 -26.16 -14.82
C LEU A 549 31.08 -25.48 -14.61
N GLY A 550 31.82 -25.83 -13.55
CA GLY A 550 33.05 -25.14 -13.16
C GLY A 550 32.82 -23.82 -12.43
N SER A 551 33.88 -23.04 -12.27
CA SER A 551 33.81 -21.73 -11.62
C SER A 551 33.35 -20.65 -12.60
N PRO A 552 32.51 -19.67 -12.18
CA PRO A 552 32.12 -18.57 -13.04
C PRO A 552 33.32 -17.82 -13.61
N VAL A 553 33.27 -17.49 -14.91
CA VAL A 553 34.37 -16.82 -15.63
C VAL A 553 34.16 -15.32 -15.78
N GLU A 554 32.91 -14.86 -15.82
CA GLU A 554 32.58 -13.43 -15.86
C GLU A 554 31.24 -13.13 -15.18
N GLU A 555 31.13 -11.91 -14.65
CA GLU A 555 29.85 -11.31 -14.30
C GLU A 555 29.29 -10.55 -15.52
N ILE A 556 28.00 -10.71 -15.76
CA ILE A 556 27.26 -9.97 -16.77
C ILE A 556 26.48 -8.85 -16.08
N PRO A 557 26.66 -7.57 -16.48
CA PRO A 557 25.88 -6.48 -15.92
C PRO A 557 24.43 -6.62 -16.38
N VAL A 558 23.50 -6.51 -15.44
CA VAL A 558 22.07 -6.48 -15.71
C VAL A 558 21.48 -5.32 -14.92
N SER A 559 20.75 -4.47 -15.61
CA SER A 559 19.97 -3.40 -14.99
C SER A 559 18.72 -3.98 -14.36
N VAL A 560 18.51 -3.72 -13.08
CA VAL A 560 17.51 -4.43 -12.26
C VAL A 560 16.36 -3.56 -11.77
#